data_AF-A0A535CGR3-F1
#
_entry.id   AF-A0A535CGR3-F1
#
_cell.length_a   1.000
_cell.length_b   1.000
_cell.length_c   1.000
_cell.angle_alpha   90.00
_cell.angle_beta   90.00
_cell.angle_gamma   90.00
#
_symmetry.space_group_name_H-M   'P 1'
#
loop_
_entity.id
_entity.type
_entity.pdbx_description
1 polymer ?
#
loop_
_entity_poly.entity_id
_entity_poly.type
_entity_poly.pdbx_seq_one_letter_code
_entity_poly.pdbx_strand_id
1 'polypeptide(L)'
;MDPTQPAVPASAPGASGDTDLVRPNTPGVVIASGVILLALAVLALLWTALFFVYGALVTSISSMIQSNPDEFGSINFAPMAEAMRPVLYGVAFVFFCIAAAHLAAGIGVLGRRSWARITGLVLAVLGLGANLIGLISVLVGAGTTRQQLLRNGVVLDPIPGLVFGAVIFVSFGAAYLFVLITLARRGRDFG
;
A
#
# COMPACT_ATOMS: atom_id res chain seq x y z
N MET A 1 53.80 26.69 53.95
CA MET A 1 53.00 26.64 52.70
C MET A 1 53.93 26.13 51.64
N ASP A 2 53.74 24.89 51.21
CA ASP A 2 54.64 24.15 50.32
C ASP A 2 54.27 24.45 48.85
N PRO A 3 55.19 24.96 48.00
CA PRO A 3 54.90 25.44 46.66
C PRO A 3 55.04 24.37 45.56
N THR A 4 54.96 23.08 45.87
CA THR A 4 55.28 22.00 44.92
C THR A 4 54.07 21.27 44.34
N GLN A 5 52.93 21.95 44.17
CA GLN A 5 51.80 21.38 43.43
C GLN A 5 52.10 21.34 41.92
N PRO A 6 52.13 20.16 41.27
CA PRO A 6 52.41 20.06 39.84
C PRO A 6 51.33 20.75 39.01
N ALA A 7 51.77 21.55 38.03
CA ALA A 7 50.93 22.29 37.11
C ALA A 7 49.95 21.36 36.37
N VAL A 8 48.66 21.69 36.40
CA VAL A 8 47.63 21.10 35.52
C VAL A 8 48.02 21.46 34.08
N PRO A 9 48.17 20.50 33.15
CA PRO A 9 48.45 20.83 31.76
C PRO A 9 47.27 21.58 31.18
N ALA A 10 47.56 22.77 30.64
CA ALA A 10 46.62 23.56 29.86
C ALA A 10 46.07 22.71 28.70
N SER A 11 44.74 22.69 28.59
CA SER A 11 44.00 22.13 27.46
C SER A 11 44.58 22.64 26.14
N ALA A 12 45.11 21.72 25.33
CA ALA A 12 45.53 22.01 23.97
C ALA A 12 44.29 22.34 23.11
N PRO A 13 44.19 23.52 22.49
CA PRO A 13 43.21 23.79 21.46
C PRO A 13 43.74 23.14 20.17
N GLY A 14 43.18 22.00 19.75
CA GLY A 14 43.66 21.35 18.53
C GLY A 14 43.25 19.91 18.23
N ALA A 15 42.35 19.27 19.00
CA ALA A 15 41.76 17.99 18.58
C ALA A 15 40.52 18.23 17.70
N SER A 16 40.71 18.91 16.58
CA SER A 16 39.77 18.88 15.46
C SER A 16 39.97 17.57 14.71
N GLY A 17 39.03 16.64 14.83
CA GLY A 17 39.14 15.36 14.15
C GLY A 17 38.09 14.32 14.50
N ASP A 18 37.25 14.54 15.51
CA ASP A 18 35.99 13.81 15.60
C ASP A 18 35.04 14.44 14.58
N THR A 19 35.18 14.04 13.32
CA THR A 19 33.97 13.74 12.55
C THR A 19 33.34 12.55 13.27
N ASP A 20 32.66 12.86 14.38
CA ASP A 20 31.47 12.16 14.81
C ASP A 20 30.56 12.19 13.57
N LEU A 21 30.78 11.21 12.69
CA LEU A 21 29.78 10.71 11.80
C LEU A 21 28.71 10.22 12.76
N VAL A 22 27.85 11.16 13.18
CA VAL A 22 26.60 10.93 13.85
C VAL A 22 25.90 9.94 12.93
N ARG A 23 26.10 8.64 13.18
CA ARG A 23 25.28 7.61 12.59
C ARG A 23 23.88 8.08 12.94
N PRO A 24 23.02 8.41 11.95
CA PRO A 24 21.64 8.68 12.25
C PRO A 24 21.19 7.41 12.96
N ASN A 25 20.98 7.48 14.27
CA ASN A 25 20.58 6.35 15.09
C ASN A 25 19.08 6.08 14.85
N THR A 26 18.65 6.28 13.61
CA THR A 26 17.34 5.97 13.10
C THR A 26 17.33 4.45 13.01
N PRO A 27 16.52 3.76 13.83
CA PRO A 27 16.43 2.32 13.74
C PRO A 27 16.03 1.97 12.30
N GLY A 28 16.81 1.13 11.61
CA GLY A 28 16.53 0.76 10.20
C GLY A 28 15.10 0.25 9.98
N VAL A 29 14.47 -0.27 11.03
CA VAL A 29 13.06 -0.65 11.06
C VAL A 29 12.09 0.51 10.81
N VAL A 30 12.36 1.73 11.31
CA VAL A 30 11.50 2.91 11.04
C VAL A 30 11.59 3.30 9.57
N ILE A 31 12.80 3.29 9.01
CA ILE A 31 13.03 3.54 7.58
C ILE A 31 12.29 2.48 6.74
N ALA A 32 12.44 1.21 7.08
CA ALA A 32 11.73 0.11 6.41
C ALA A 32 10.20 0.30 6.45
N SER A 33 9.64 0.72 7.59
CA SER A 33 8.20 0.99 7.69
C SER A 33 7.74 2.15 6.78
N GLY A 34 8.55 3.21 6.66
CA GLY A 34 8.28 4.31 5.74
C GLY A 34 8.36 3.87 4.27
N VAL A 35 9.38 3.08 3.91
CA VAL A 35 9.54 2.53 2.56
C VAL A 35 8.39 1.58 2.19
N ILE A 36 7.93 0.75 3.13
CA ILE A 36 6.76 -0.12 2.91
C ILE A 36 5.51 0.72 2.62
N LEU A 37 5.27 1.79 3.38
CA LEU A 37 4.14 2.70 3.12
C LEU A 37 4.25 3.35 1.73
N LEU A 38 5.45 3.74 1.29
CA LEU A 38 5.66 4.26 -0.06
C LEU A 38 5.39 3.20 -1.14
N ALA A 39 5.85 1.96 -0.95
CA ALA A 39 5.58 0.87 -1.88
C ALA A 39 4.08 0.58 -1.99
N LEU A 40 3.37 0.60 -0.86
CA LEU A 40 1.90 0.47 -0.84
C LEU A 40 1.20 1.65 -1.55
N ALA A 41 1.73 2.86 -1.43
CA ALA A 41 1.23 4.02 -2.17
C ALA A 41 1.38 3.85 -3.68
N VAL A 42 2.57 3.44 -4.14
CA VAL A 42 2.83 3.16 -5.56
C VAL A 42 1.89 2.09 -6.09
N LEU A 43 1.70 1.01 -5.33
CA LEU A 43 0.78 -0.05 -5.72
C LEU A 43 -0.67 0.45 -5.82
N ALA A 44 -1.12 1.25 -4.85
CA ALA A 44 -2.45 1.86 -4.90
C ALA A 44 -2.61 2.82 -6.10
N LEU A 45 -1.55 3.53 -6.51
CA LEU A 45 -1.55 4.30 -7.76
C LEU A 45 -1.65 3.40 -9.00
N LEU A 46 -0.98 2.25 -9.02
CA LEU A 46 -1.11 1.28 -10.12
C LEU A 46 -2.56 0.78 -10.21
N TRP A 47 -3.21 0.47 -9.09
CA TRP A 47 -4.64 0.13 -9.07
C TRP A 47 -5.52 1.29 -9.58
N THR A 48 -5.24 2.51 -9.14
CA THR A 48 -5.93 3.71 -9.62
C THR A 48 -5.85 3.81 -11.15
N ALA A 49 -4.64 3.70 -11.70
CA ALA A 49 -4.41 3.76 -13.14
C ALA A 49 -5.14 2.62 -13.86
N LEU A 50 -5.09 1.41 -13.32
CA LEU A 50 -5.76 0.25 -13.88
C LEU A 50 -7.29 0.45 -13.97
N PHE A 51 -7.94 0.89 -12.89
CA PHE A 51 -9.37 1.14 -12.87
C PHE A 51 -9.76 2.32 -13.79
N PHE A 52 -8.91 3.34 -13.88
CA PHE A 52 -9.12 4.44 -14.80
C PHE A 52 -9.05 3.98 -16.26
N VAL A 53 -8.07 3.14 -16.60
CA VAL A 53 -7.93 2.53 -17.93
C VAL A 53 -9.12 1.62 -18.23
N TYR A 54 -9.58 0.79 -17.28
CA TYR A 54 -10.79 0.00 -17.46
C TYR A 54 -12.03 0.87 -17.69
N GLY A 55 -12.20 1.96 -16.94
CA GLY A 55 -13.30 2.90 -17.14
C GLY A 55 -13.26 3.56 -18.53
N ALA A 56 -12.06 3.92 -19.00
CA ALA A 56 -11.85 4.47 -20.35
C ALA A 56 -12.15 3.41 -21.43
N LEU A 57 -11.71 2.17 -21.24
CA LEU A 57 -11.97 1.06 -22.15
C LEU A 57 -13.46 0.77 -22.27
N VAL A 58 -14.18 0.70 -21.14
CA VAL A 58 -15.64 0.52 -21.12
C VAL A 58 -16.34 1.65 -21.87
N THR A 59 -15.88 2.88 -21.71
CA THR A 59 -16.41 4.05 -22.45
C THR A 59 -16.18 3.91 -23.95
N SER A 60 -14.97 3.53 -24.37
CA SER A 60 -14.61 3.35 -25.78
C SER A 60 -15.39 2.20 -26.44
N ILE A 61 -15.59 1.08 -25.73
CA ILE A 61 -16.40 -0.05 -26.22
C ILE A 61 -17.87 0.38 -26.34
N SER A 62 -18.41 1.05 -25.33
CA SER A 62 -19.81 1.53 -25.37
C SER A 62 -20.04 2.48 -26.54
N SER A 63 -19.12 3.42 -26.80
CA SER A 63 -19.24 4.32 -27.95
C SER A 63 -19.15 3.58 -29.29
N MET A 64 -18.29 2.57 -29.40
CA MET A 64 -18.14 1.77 -30.61
C MET A 64 -19.41 0.95 -30.92
N ILE A 65 -20.05 0.40 -29.88
CA ILE A 65 -21.31 -0.33 -30.00
C ILE A 65 -22.44 0.61 -30.42
N GLN A 66 -22.52 1.79 -29.80
CA GLN A 66 -23.53 2.80 -30.15
C GLN A 66 -23.36 3.33 -31.59
N SER A 67 -22.12 3.43 -32.09
CA SER A 67 -21.86 3.88 -33.47
C SER A 67 -22.04 2.80 -34.54
N ASN A 68 -22.01 1.51 -34.18
CA ASN A 68 -22.13 0.39 -35.12
C ASN A 68 -23.16 -0.65 -34.63
N PRO A 69 -24.44 -0.29 -34.46
CA PRO A 69 -25.45 -1.17 -33.86
C PRO A 69 -25.67 -2.46 -34.67
N ASP A 70 -25.44 -2.43 -35.98
CA ASP A 70 -25.68 -3.55 -36.90
C ASP A 70 -24.60 -4.65 -36.81
N GLU A 71 -23.39 -4.33 -36.33
CA GLU A 71 -22.27 -5.28 -36.22
C GLU A 71 -22.28 -6.08 -34.91
N PHE A 72 -22.86 -5.51 -33.85
CA PHE A 72 -22.76 -6.07 -32.51
C PHE A 72 -24.03 -6.78 -32.02
N GLY A 73 -25.15 -6.70 -32.75
CA GLY A 73 -26.41 -7.32 -32.35
C GLY A 73 -26.97 -6.78 -31.02
N SER A 74 -28.10 -7.30 -30.56
CA SER A 74 -28.81 -6.87 -29.34
C SER A 74 -28.11 -7.26 -28.02
N ILE A 75 -26.78 -7.20 -27.96
CA ILE A 75 -26.05 -7.49 -26.73
C ILE A 75 -26.39 -6.38 -25.73
N ASN A 76 -27.02 -6.76 -24.61
CA ASN A 76 -27.33 -5.90 -23.45
C ASN A 76 -26.09 -5.33 -22.72
N PHE A 77 -24.94 -5.24 -23.41
CA PHE A 77 -23.67 -4.79 -22.85
C PHE A 77 -23.64 -3.28 -22.66
N ALA A 78 -24.23 -2.50 -23.58
CA ALA A 78 -24.23 -1.04 -23.50
C ALA A 78 -24.82 -0.48 -22.18
N PRO A 79 -26.03 -0.90 -21.73
CA PRO A 79 -26.57 -0.39 -20.46
C PRO A 79 -25.77 -0.88 -19.24
N MET A 80 -25.20 -2.08 -19.28
CA MET A 80 -24.33 -2.59 -18.21
C MET A 80 -22.99 -1.83 -18.16
N ALA A 81 -22.40 -1.52 -19.30
CA ALA A 81 -21.17 -0.76 -19.44
C ALA A 81 -21.34 0.68 -18.91
N GLU A 82 -22.44 1.35 -19.27
CA GLU A 82 -22.76 2.69 -18.77
C GLU A 82 -22.96 2.70 -17.25
N ALA A 83 -23.62 1.69 -16.69
CA ALA A 83 -23.79 1.56 -15.24
C ALA A 83 -22.46 1.25 -14.49
N MET A 84 -21.53 0.53 -15.13
CA MET A 84 -20.23 0.20 -14.53
C MET A 84 -19.23 1.35 -14.57
N ARG A 85 -19.35 2.26 -15.54
CA ARG A 85 -18.46 3.41 -15.69
C ARG A 85 -18.29 4.26 -14.41
N PRO A 86 -19.35 4.77 -13.75
CA PRO A 86 -19.20 5.56 -12.54
C PRO A 86 -18.62 4.74 -11.38
N VAL A 87 -18.88 3.43 -11.33
CA VAL A 87 -18.32 2.54 -10.32
C VAL A 87 -16.81 2.41 -10.49
N LEU A 88 -16.32 2.19 -11.72
CA LEU A 88 -14.89 2.09 -12.01
C LEU A 88 -14.14 3.38 -11.67
N TYR A 89 -14.68 4.55 -12.04
CA TYR A 89 -14.08 5.84 -11.67
C TYR A 89 -14.16 6.12 -10.17
N GLY A 90 -15.26 5.74 -9.52
CA GLY A 90 -15.41 5.85 -8.06
C GLY A 90 -14.37 5.00 -7.33
N VAL A 91 -14.19 3.75 -7.76
CA VAL A 91 -13.17 2.84 -7.21
C VAL A 91 -11.77 3.38 -7.47
N ALA A 92 -11.48 3.89 -8.68
CA ALA A 92 -10.20 4.53 -8.98
C ALA A 92 -9.92 5.70 -8.03
N PHE A 93 -10.91 6.56 -7.78
CA PHE A 93 -10.78 7.68 -6.85
C PHE A 93 -10.51 7.23 -5.42
N VAL A 94 -11.18 6.16 -4.94
CA VAL A 94 -10.90 5.58 -3.62
C VAL A 94 -9.45 5.10 -3.53
N PHE A 95 -8.96 4.37 -4.54
CA PHE A 95 -7.55 3.94 -4.57
C PHE A 95 -6.57 5.11 -4.62
N PHE A 96 -6.92 6.19 -5.32
CA PHE A 96 -6.12 7.40 -5.35
C PHE A 96 -6.02 8.05 -3.96
N CYS A 97 -7.13 8.15 -3.23
CA CYS A 97 -7.13 8.66 -1.86
C CYS A 97 -6.29 7.77 -0.92
N ILE A 98 -6.41 6.45 -1.06
CA ILE A 98 -5.58 5.49 -0.30
C ILE A 98 -4.10 5.70 -0.62
N ALA A 99 -3.75 5.86 -1.90
CA ALA A 99 -2.39 6.12 -2.33
C ALA A 99 -1.83 7.41 -1.74
N ALA A 100 -2.59 8.51 -1.80
CA ALA A 100 -2.20 9.79 -1.24
C ALA A 100 -1.97 9.70 0.28
N ALA A 101 -2.84 8.97 1.00
CA ALA A 101 -2.70 8.78 2.44
C ALA A 101 -1.43 7.97 2.78
N HIS A 102 -1.17 6.88 2.06
CA HIS A 102 0.05 6.07 2.24
C HIS A 102 1.32 6.84 1.87
N LEU A 103 1.27 7.66 0.82
CA LEU A 103 2.38 8.51 0.41
C LEU A 103 2.69 9.55 1.50
N ALA A 104 1.67 10.28 1.97
CA ALA A 104 1.82 11.27 3.03
C ALA A 104 2.33 10.64 4.33
N ALA A 105 1.79 9.49 4.72
CA ALA A 105 2.25 8.75 5.90
C ALA A 105 3.70 8.25 5.73
N GLY A 106 4.05 7.67 4.57
CA GLY A 106 5.40 7.18 4.28
C GLY A 106 6.44 8.29 4.33
N ILE A 107 6.19 9.41 3.64
CA ILE A 107 7.05 10.60 3.69
C ILE A 107 7.14 11.14 5.13
N GLY A 108 6.01 11.24 5.82
CA GLY A 108 5.97 11.73 7.20
C GLY A 108 6.69 10.82 8.19
N VAL A 109 6.67 9.49 7.99
CA VAL A 109 7.41 8.51 8.81
C VAL A 109 8.90 8.64 8.57
N LEU A 110 9.34 8.79 7.32
CA LEU A 110 10.76 9.06 7.01
C LEU A 110 11.20 10.41 7.60
N GLY A 111 10.30 11.40 7.62
CA GLY A 111 10.50 12.69 8.28
C GLY A 111 10.27 12.68 9.80
N ARG A 112 9.98 11.52 10.40
CA ARG A 112 9.78 11.32 11.85
C ARG A 112 8.73 12.23 12.51
N ARG A 113 7.69 12.60 11.77
CA ARG A 113 6.63 13.49 12.27
C ARG A 113 5.61 12.71 13.10
N SER A 114 5.28 13.18 14.30
CA SER A 114 4.29 12.56 15.21
C SER A 114 2.94 12.25 14.55
N TRP A 115 2.40 13.17 13.73
CA TRP A 115 1.14 12.92 13.01
C TRP A 115 1.24 11.73 12.05
N ALA A 116 2.40 11.52 11.42
CA ALA A 116 2.59 10.47 10.43
C ALA A 116 2.63 9.07 11.05
N ARG A 117 3.08 8.97 12.31
CA ARG A 117 2.96 7.73 13.09
C ARG A 117 1.49 7.35 13.28
N ILE A 118 0.66 8.30 13.69
CA ILE A 118 -0.77 8.06 13.92
C ILE A 118 -1.44 7.68 12.62
N THR A 119 -1.21 8.46 11.55
CA THR A 119 -1.75 8.14 10.22
C THR A 119 -1.29 6.77 9.73
N GLY A 120 -0.01 6.43 9.89
CA GLY A 120 0.52 5.12 9.50
C GLY A 120 -0.07 3.96 10.29
N LEU A 121 -0.33 4.14 11.60
CA LEU A 121 -1.02 3.15 12.43
C LEU A 121 -2.46 2.94 11.96
N VAL A 122 -3.19 4.02 11.71
CA VAL A 122 -4.58 3.96 11.22
C VAL A 122 -4.63 3.26 9.86
N LEU A 123 -3.75 3.65 8.93
CA LEU A 123 -3.65 3.01 7.62
C LEU A 123 -3.28 1.54 7.71
N ALA A 124 -2.40 1.16 8.63
CA ALA A 124 -2.05 -0.24 8.82
C ALA A 124 -3.22 -1.08 9.36
N VAL A 125 -4.00 -0.54 10.31
CA VAL A 125 -5.21 -1.22 10.81
C VAL A 125 -6.26 -1.35 9.71
N LEU A 126 -6.55 -0.27 8.98
CA LEU A 126 -7.52 -0.29 7.88
C LEU A 126 -7.05 -1.21 6.76
N GLY A 127 -5.76 -1.19 6.42
CA GLY A 127 -5.14 -2.06 5.43
C GLY A 127 -5.22 -3.53 5.81
N LEU A 128 -5.03 -3.88 7.09
CA LEU A 128 -5.25 -5.24 7.60
C LEU A 128 -6.70 -5.68 7.49
N GLY A 129 -7.63 -4.82 7.88
CA GLY A 129 -9.06 -5.10 7.75
C GLY A 129 -9.47 -5.35 6.29
N ALA A 130 -9.03 -4.47 5.37
CA ALA A 130 -9.28 -4.61 3.95
C ALA A 130 -8.64 -5.89 3.36
N ASN A 131 -7.41 -6.22 3.77
CA ASN A 131 -6.74 -7.47 3.37
C ASN A 131 -7.52 -8.70 3.83
N LEU A 132 -8.01 -8.70 5.07
CA LEU A 132 -8.77 -9.83 5.60
C LEU A 132 -10.07 -10.03 4.82
N ILE A 133 -10.79 -8.94 4.53
CA ILE A 133 -12.00 -8.97 3.69
C ILE A 133 -11.68 -9.48 2.28
N GLY A 134 -10.57 -9.03 1.68
CA GLY A 134 -10.13 -9.48 0.37
C GLY A 134 -9.74 -10.96 0.34
N LEU A 135 -9.01 -11.45 1.34
CA LEU A 135 -8.67 -12.86 1.49
C LEU A 135 -9.92 -13.73 1.63
N ILE A 136 -10.87 -13.34 2.47
CA ILE A 136 -12.15 -14.03 2.63
C ILE A 136 -12.90 -14.05 1.28
N SER A 137 -12.95 -12.92 0.58
CA SER A 137 -13.59 -12.81 -0.73
C SER A 137 -12.97 -13.76 -1.77
N VAL A 138 -11.64 -13.88 -1.80
CA VAL A 138 -10.95 -14.84 -2.69
C VAL A 138 -11.29 -16.29 -2.33
N LEU A 139 -11.28 -16.63 -1.04
CA LEU A 139 -11.60 -17.97 -0.56
C LEU A 139 -13.04 -18.36 -0.88
N VAL A 140 -14.00 -17.45 -0.63
CA VAL A 140 -15.42 -17.65 -0.94
C VAL A 140 -15.66 -17.71 -2.45
N GLY A 141 -15.07 -16.77 -3.21
CA GLY A 141 -15.21 -16.69 -4.66
C GLY A 141 -14.71 -17.95 -5.36
N ALA A 142 -13.59 -18.51 -4.93
CA ALA A 142 -13.11 -19.77 -5.49
C ALA A 142 -14.06 -20.95 -5.22
N GLY A 143 -14.72 -20.97 -4.06
CA GLY A 143 -15.74 -21.96 -3.74
C GLY A 143 -16.96 -21.88 -4.66
N THR A 144 -17.46 -20.66 -4.90
CA THR A 144 -18.66 -20.44 -5.74
C THR A 144 -18.35 -20.61 -7.23
N THR A 145 -17.23 -20.08 -7.72
CA THR A 145 -16.80 -20.22 -9.12
C THR A 145 -16.53 -21.67 -9.48
N ARG A 146 -15.91 -22.47 -8.58
CA ARG A 146 -15.73 -23.90 -8.80
C ARG A 146 -17.07 -24.63 -8.99
N GLN A 147 -18.07 -24.33 -8.15
CA GLN A 147 -19.39 -24.94 -8.26
C GLN A 147 -20.09 -24.58 -9.58
N GLN A 148 -19.95 -23.34 -10.06
CA GLN A 148 -20.53 -22.90 -11.34
C GLN A 148 -19.80 -23.49 -12.56
N LEU A 149 -18.47 -23.53 -12.53
CA LEU A 149 -17.66 -24.10 -13.62
C LEU A 149 -17.91 -25.60 -13.80
N LEU A 150 -18.00 -26.35 -12.70
CA LEU A 150 -18.38 -27.77 -12.72
C LEU A 150 -19.78 -27.99 -13.29
N ARG A 151 -20.73 -27.08 -13.02
CA ARG A 151 -22.08 -27.13 -13.61
C ARG A 151 -22.10 -26.84 -15.10
N ASN A 152 -21.17 -26.01 -15.60
CA ASN A 152 -21.07 -25.62 -17.00
C ASN A 152 -20.14 -26.52 -17.83
N GLY A 153 -19.66 -27.64 -17.26
CA GLY A 153 -18.77 -28.59 -17.96
C GLY A 153 -17.34 -28.08 -18.19
N VAL A 154 -16.97 -26.93 -17.61
CA VAL A 154 -15.63 -26.36 -17.75
C VAL A 154 -14.81 -26.75 -16.53
N VAL A 155 -13.73 -27.53 -16.73
CA VAL A 155 -12.80 -27.89 -15.66
C VAL A 155 -11.64 -26.89 -15.66
N LEU A 156 -11.89 -25.72 -15.09
CA LEU A 156 -10.83 -24.78 -14.74
C LEU A 156 -10.48 -25.02 -13.28
N ASP A 157 -9.22 -25.42 -13.01
CA ASP A 157 -8.76 -25.63 -11.65
C ASP A 157 -8.69 -24.28 -10.93
N PRO A 158 -9.47 -24.04 -9.86
CA PRO A 158 -9.43 -22.79 -9.10
C PRO A 158 -8.17 -22.67 -8.22
N ILE A 159 -7.40 -23.75 -8.05
CA ILE A 159 -6.26 -23.80 -7.13
C ILE A 159 -5.19 -22.74 -7.44
N PRO A 160 -4.73 -22.52 -8.69
CA PRO A 160 -3.73 -21.51 -8.98
C PRO A 160 -4.19 -20.08 -8.61
N GLY A 161 -5.46 -19.75 -8.91
CA GLY A 161 -6.04 -18.45 -8.55
C GLY A 161 -6.15 -18.25 -7.04
N LEU A 162 -6.53 -19.30 -6.30
CA LEU A 162 -6.56 -19.32 -4.85
C LEU A 162 -5.17 -19.11 -4.23
N VAL A 163 -4.17 -19.85 -4.70
CA VAL A 163 -2.80 -19.77 -4.19
C VAL A 163 -2.23 -18.38 -4.47
N PHE A 164 -2.40 -17.88 -5.69
CA PHE A 164 -1.94 -16.55 -6.06
C PHE A 164 -2.59 -15.45 -5.21
N GLY A 165 -3.92 -15.51 -5.05
CA GLY A 165 -4.65 -14.58 -4.19
C GLY A 165 -4.19 -14.67 -2.73
N ALA A 166 -4.10 -15.88 -2.17
CA ALA A 166 -3.66 -16.08 -0.79
C ALA A 166 -2.26 -15.53 -0.53
N VAL A 167 -1.31 -15.79 -1.43
CA VAL A 167 0.06 -15.24 -1.34
C VAL A 167 0.01 -13.72 -1.31
N ILE A 168 -0.73 -13.09 -2.22
CA ILE A 168 -0.88 -11.63 -2.27
C ILE A 168 -1.41 -11.08 -0.95
N PHE A 169 -2.55 -11.58 -0.46
CA PHE A 169 -3.20 -11.06 0.74
C PHE A 169 -2.36 -11.32 2.01
N VAL A 170 -1.68 -12.46 2.09
CA VAL A 170 -0.77 -12.78 3.21
C VAL A 170 0.47 -11.88 3.18
N SER A 171 1.07 -11.66 2.01
CA SER A 171 2.23 -10.78 1.86
C SER A 171 1.91 -9.33 2.24
N PHE A 172 0.78 -8.79 1.78
CA PHE A 172 0.34 -7.47 2.20
C PHE A 172 -0.03 -7.43 3.69
N GLY A 173 -0.66 -8.49 4.21
CA GLY A 173 -0.97 -8.60 5.63
C GLY A 173 0.28 -8.53 6.49
N ALA A 174 1.34 -9.24 6.10
CA ALA A 174 2.64 -9.18 6.76
C ALA A 174 3.26 -7.77 6.70
N ALA A 175 3.17 -7.09 5.55
CA ALA A 175 3.67 -5.73 5.39
C ALA A 175 2.95 -4.74 6.34
N TYR A 176 1.62 -4.79 6.40
CA TYR A 176 0.85 -3.94 7.32
C TYR A 176 1.08 -4.29 8.79
N LEU A 177 1.18 -5.58 9.14
CA LEU A 177 1.53 -6.00 10.51
C LEU A 177 2.91 -5.47 10.91
N PHE A 178 3.89 -5.54 10.01
CA PHE A 178 5.23 -5.01 10.26
C PHE A 178 5.20 -3.50 10.52
N VAL A 179 4.49 -2.72 9.68
CA VAL A 179 4.31 -1.27 9.87
C VAL A 179 3.62 -1.00 11.21
N LEU A 180 2.53 -1.71 11.50
CA LEU A 180 1.75 -1.55 12.72
C LEU A 180 2.61 -1.75 13.98
N ILE A 181 3.29 -2.90 14.06
CA ILE A 181 4.13 -3.27 15.21
C ILE A 181 5.28 -2.28 15.36
N THR A 182 5.93 -1.91 14.26
CA THR A 182 7.08 -0.99 14.27
C THR A 182 6.66 0.40 14.77
N LEU A 183 5.62 0.99 14.19
CA LEU A 183 5.14 2.31 14.57
C LEU A 183 4.55 2.35 15.99
N ALA A 184 3.93 1.26 16.43
CA ALA A 184 3.41 1.16 17.79
C ALA A 184 4.55 1.17 18.82
N ARG A 185 5.61 0.39 18.58
CA ARG A 185 6.76 0.22 19.50
C ARG A 185 7.75 1.39 19.48
N ARG A 186 7.81 2.15 18.39
CA ARG A 186 8.81 3.22 18.18
C ARG A 186 8.26 4.63 18.38
N GLY A 187 7.23 4.80 19.23
CA GLY A 187 6.61 6.11 19.47
C GLY A 187 7.59 7.22 19.92
N ARG A 188 8.61 6.85 20.68
CA ARG A 188 9.71 7.74 21.13
C ARG A 188 10.61 8.26 20.01
N ASP A 189 10.53 7.69 18.81
CA ASP A 189 11.34 8.11 17.67
C ASP A 189 10.65 9.21 16.85
N PHE A 190 9.44 9.63 17.21
CA PHE A 190 8.68 10.67 16.51
C PHE A 190 8.62 11.95 17.34
N GLY A 191 8.88 13.09 16.69
CA GLY A 191 8.86 14.43 17.27
C GLY A 191 7.57 15.18 17.03
#